data_AF-A0A969NCJ7-F1
#
_entry.id   AF-A0A969NCJ7-F1
#
_cell.length_a   1.000
_cell.length_b   1.000
_cell.length_c   1.000
_cell.angle_alpha   90.00
_cell.angle_beta   90.00
_cell.angle_gamma   90.00
#
_symmetry.space_group_name_H-M   'P 1'
#
loop_
_entity.id
_entity.type
_entity.pdbx_description
1 polymer ?
#
loop_
_entity_poly.entity_id
_entity_poly.type
_entity_poly.pdbx_seq_one_letter_code
_entity_poly.pdbx_strand_id
1 'polypeptide(L)'
;ILQRTNTIDYKSDDIETWTLDQLTDKVIKHYLLSLENRDSLIKTDSKTYEETIKQGYSAREIRPTLYDFLAQRAFQFFQSTEITLTRPADFFQLKEAKYFGTAKEFVGLKVTSSDSLSFHYQAIVILQDWLKFRLNDNKQLALVDLDLVRLQFVYSNSVHPDKDQLYLKALERLQQENLNKEEYSEISYYIAQYYNARAVKYNFENELTYQFKYDKKKALEICETAIEKYPKSFGAQMCNSLKASILSASLNFTVENQLAPNQRFPLLVNYRNISKVYTMIGKLILNCLINFTTNIMGINFMNR
;
A
#
# COMPACT_ATOMS: atom_id res chain seq x y z
N ILE A 1 4.57 -26.04 -14.53
CA ILE A 1 5.20 -24.89 -15.23
C ILE A 1 6.57 -24.55 -14.64
N LEU A 2 6.70 -24.40 -13.31
CA LEU A 2 7.96 -23.95 -12.65
C LEU A 2 9.22 -24.83 -12.86
N GLN A 3 9.09 -26.03 -13.43
CA GLN A 3 10.20 -26.97 -13.67
C GLN A 3 10.54 -27.12 -15.16
N ARG A 4 9.97 -26.30 -16.04
CA ARG A 4 10.20 -26.38 -17.50
C ARG A 4 11.39 -25.52 -17.90
N THR A 5 12.32 -26.08 -18.66
CA THR A 5 13.49 -25.39 -19.21
C THR A 5 13.15 -24.70 -20.53
N ASN A 6 13.68 -23.49 -20.74
CA ASN A 6 13.54 -22.77 -22.00
C ASN A 6 14.25 -23.53 -23.14
N THR A 7 13.50 -23.91 -24.17
CA THR A 7 14.03 -24.37 -25.45
C THR A 7 14.07 -23.21 -26.44
N ILE A 8 15.26 -22.86 -26.92
CA ILE A 8 15.46 -21.82 -27.94
C ILE A 8 14.76 -22.29 -29.23
N ASP A 9 13.94 -21.43 -29.84
CA ASP A 9 13.21 -21.62 -31.11
C ASP A 9 12.00 -22.58 -31.14
N TYR A 10 11.52 -23.10 -30.01
CA TYR A 10 10.24 -23.83 -29.98
C TYR A 10 9.04 -22.87 -29.79
N LYS A 11 8.31 -22.62 -30.87
CA LYS A 11 7.00 -21.93 -30.84
C LYS A 11 5.90 -22.97 -30.94
N SER A 12 5.10 -23.08 -29.88
CA SER A 12 3.91 -23.92 -29.85
C SER A 12 2.69 -23.07 -29.56
N ASP A 13 1.61 -23.33 -30.28
CA ASP A 13 0.31 -22.71 -30.05
C ASP A 13 -0.42 -23.33 -28.85
N ASP A 14 0.12 -24.42 -28.29
CA ASP A 14 -0.43 -25.09 -27.12
C ASP A 14 0.11 -24.49 -25.82
N ILE A 15 -0.76 -23.85 -25.05
CA ILE A 15 -0.47 -23.27 -23.73
C ILE A 15 0.09 -24.31 -22.74
N GLU A 16 -0.28 -25.58 -22.90
CA GLU A 16 0.22 -26.66 -22.04
C GLU A 16 1.72 -26.90 -22.24
N THR A 17 2.32 -26.39 -23.32
CA THR A 17 3.76 -26.51 -23.60
C THR A 17 4.55 -25.27 -23.20
N TRP A 18 3.89 -24.17 -22.83
CA TRP A 18 4.57 -22.90 -22.57
C TRP A 18 5.48 -22.95 -21.34
N THR A 19 6.61 -22.26 -21.46
CA THR A 19 7.48 -21.92 -20.33
C THR A 19 6.90 -20.77 -19.52
N LEU A 20 7.45 -20.53 -18.33
CA LEU A 20 7.00 -19.41 -17.49
C LEU A 20 7.25 -18.06 -18.17
N ASP A 21 8.37 -17.92 -18.88
CA ASP A 21 8.72 -16.70 -19.61
C ASP A 21 7.77 -16.46 -20.79
N GLN A 22 7.44 -17.52 -21.55
CA GLN A 22 6.44 -17.43 -22.63
C GLN A 22 5.06 -17.04 -22.10
N LEU A 23 4.63 -17.62 -20.98
CA LEU A 23 3.37 -17.25 -20.35
C LEU A 23 3.39 -15.80 -19.87
N THR A 24 4.48 -15.39 -19.21
CA THR A 24 4.68 -14.02 -18.71
C THR A 24 4.67 -13.00 -19.85
N ASP A 25 5.38 -13.28 -20.94
CA ASP A 25 5.39 -12.44 -22.15
C ASP A 25 3.98 -12.26 -22.73
N LYS A 26 3.22 -13.35 -22.85
CA LYS A 26 1.85 -13.30 -23.36
C LYS A 26 0.93 -12.52 -22.43
N VAL A 27 1.07 -12.67 -21.12
CA VAL A 27 0.29 -11.90 -20.15
C VAL A 27 0.63 -10.42 -20.25
N ILE A 28 1.91 -10.05 -20.26
CA ILE A 28 2.36 -8.67 -20.46
C ILE A 28 1.75 -8.11 -21.74
N LYS A 29 1.91 -8.82 -22.86
CA LYS A 29 1.38 -8.43 -24.16
C LYS A 29 -0.12 -8.14 -24.10
N HIS A 30 -0.93 -9.02 -23.52
CA HIS A 30 -2.38 -8.84 -23.49
C HIS A 30 -2.83 -7.69 -22.58
N TYR A 31 -2.12 -7.43 -21.47
CA TYR A 31 -2.35 -6.21 -20.69
C TYR A 31 -2.02 -4.95 -21.47
N LEU A 32 -0.90 -4.93 -22.20
CA LEU A 32 -0.52 -3.78 -23.02
C LEU A 32 -1.48 -3.56 -24.21
N LEU A 33 -1.93 -4.63 -24.87
CA LEU A 33 -2.95 -4.55 -25.93
C LEU A 33 -4.27 -3.94 -25.44
N SER A 34 -4.62 -4.15 -24.17
CA SER A 34 -5.82 -3.53 -23.59
C SER A 34 -5.73 -2.00 -23.51
N LEU A 35 -4.52 -1.43 -23.60
CA LEU A 35 -4.26 0.01 -23.54
C LEU A 35 -3.98 0.64 -24.92
N GLU A 36 -3.88 -0.16 -25.98
CA GLU A 36 -3.39 0.27 -27.30
C GLU A 36 -4.27 1.36 -27.95
N ASN A 37 -5.60 1.23 -27.85
CA ASN A 37 -6.58 2.16 -28.45
C ASN A 37 -6.80 3.43 -27.61
N ARG A 38 -5.71 4.01 -27.12
CA ARG A 38 -5.66 5.08 -26.12
C ARG A 38 -6.62 6.25 -26.39
N ASP A 39 -6.62 6.77 -27.62
CA ASP A 39 -7.44 7.94 -27.97
C ASP A 39 -8.95 7.68 -27.88
N SER A 40 -9.37 6.44 -28.14
CA SER A 40 -10.76 6.03 -27.94
C SER A 40 -11.04 5.87 -26.45
N LEU A 41 -10.17 5.16 -25.74
CA LEU A 41 -10.34 4.82 -24.32
C LEU A 41 -10.43 6.05 -23.42
N ILE A 42 -9.66 7.10 -23.72
CA ILE A 42 -9.68 8.37 -22.98
C ILE A 42 -10.99 9.14 -23.20
N LYS A 43 -11.64 8.98 -24.36
CA LYS A 43 -12.91 9.66 -24.68
C LYS A 43 -14.12 8.91 -24.14
N THR A 44 -13.98 7.62 -23.83
CA THR A 44 -15.06 6.80 -23.30
C THR A 44 -15.19 6.99 -21.80
N ASP A 45 -16.36 7.46 -21.34
CA ASP A 45 -16.67 7.54 -19.92
C ASP A 45 -16.74 6.12 -19.33
N SER A 46 -16.06 5.90 -18.20
CA SER A 46 -16.13 4.65 -17.44
C SER A 46 -17.56 4.24 -17.09
N LYS A 47 -18.48 5.20 -16.92
CA LYS A 47 -19.90 4.98 -16.62
C LYS A 47 -20.63 4.18 -17.69
N THR A 48 -20.17 4.22 -18.94
CA THR A 48 -20.74 3.40 -20.03
C THR A 48 -20.69 1.90 -19.70
N TYR A 49 -19.78 1.48 -18.83
CA TYR A 49 -19.54 0.08 -18.45
C TYR A 49 -19.92 -0.22 -17.00
N GLU A 50 -20.70 0.64 -16.33
CA GLU A 50 -21.02 0.53 -14.90
C GLU A 50 -21.59 -0.83 -14.51
N GLU A 51 -22.45 -1.44 -15.34
CA GLU A 51 -23.04 -2.74 -15.08
C GLU A 51 -22.03 -3.89 -15.08
N THR A 52 -20.91 -3.71 -15.79
CA THR A 52 -19.83 -4.70 -15.90
C THR A 52 -18.69 -4.46 -14.90
N ILE A 53 -18.61 -3.26 -14.32
CA ILE A 53 -17.55 -2.85 -13.41
C ILE A 53 -18.00 -3.06 -11.96
N LYS A 54 -17.28 -3.91 -11.23
CA LYS A 54 -17.47 -4.04 -9.78
C LYS A 54 -17.04 -2.74 -9.09
N GLN A 55 -17.98 -2.08 -8.44
CA GLN A 55 -17.72 -0.83 -7.73
C GLN A 55 -16.89 -1.08 -6.46
N GLY A 56 -15.91 -0.20 -6.24
CA GLY A 56 -15.11 -0.14 -5.01
C GLY A 56 -15.64 0.90 -4.02
N TYR A 57 -14.86 1.16 -2.97
CA TYR A 57 -15.20 2.17 -1.95
C TYR A 57 -14.66 3.58 -2.26
N SER A 58 -13.77 3.71 -3.25
CA SER A 58 -13.16 4.98 -3.62
C SER A 58 -14.09 5.83 -4.49
N ALA A 59 -13.89 7.15 -4.47
CA ALA A 59 -14.63 8.09 -5.30
C ALA A 59 -14.50 7.75 -6.79
N ARG A 60 -15.60 7.72 -7.54
CA ARG A 60 -15.60 7.34 -8.96
C ARG A 60 -14.84 8.36 -9.81
N GLU A 61 -14.81 9.60 -9.35
CA GLU A 61 -14.15 10.75 -9.94
C GLU A 61 -12.63 10.57 -10.10
N ILE A 62 -12.03 9.58 -9.44
CA ILE A 62 -10.61 9.26 -9.61
C ILE A 62 -10.34 8.40 -10.86
N ARG A 63 -11.35 7.68 -11.40
CA ARG A 63 -11.23 6.87 -12.64
C ARG A 63 -12.34 7.21 -13.67
N PRO A 64 -12.44 8.45 -14.15
CA PRO A 64 -13.52 8.90 -15.04
C PRO A 64 -13.57 8.22 -16.42
N THR A 65 -12.45 7.78 -17.00
CA THR A 65 -12.41 7.23 -18.36
C THR A 65 -12.19 5.72 -18.37
N LEU A 66 -12.55 5.05 -19.46
CA LEU A 66 -12.22 3.63 -19.63
C LEU A 66 -10.71 3.40 -19.64
N TYR A 67 -9.93 4.37 -20.15
CA TYR A 67 -8.47 4.32 -20.06
C TYR A 67 -7.98 4.21 -18.62
N ASP A 68 -8.54 5.00 -17.70
CA ASP A 68 -8.17 4.95 -16.28
C ASP A 68 -8.42 3.60 -15.64
N PHE A 69 -9.57 3.01 -15.96
CA PHE A 69 -9.93 1.70 -15.44
C PHE A 69 -8.97 0.61 -15.93
N LEU A 70 -8.67 0.59 -17.23
CA LEU A 70 -7.78 -0.40 -17.82
C LEU A 70 -6.32 -0.18 -17.38
N ALA A 71 -5.85 1.07 -17.34
CA ALA A 71 -4.52 1.41 -16.86
C ALA A 71 -4.33 1.04 -15.39
N GLN A 72 -5.33 1.30 -14.53
CA GLN A 72 -5.33 0.85 -13.13
C GLN A 72 -5.21 -0.67 -13.03
N ARG A 73 -5.99 -1.41 -13.84
CA ARG A 73 -6.01 -2.86 -13.84
C ARG A 73 -4.66 -3.44 -14.29
N ALA A 74 -4.08 -2.90 -15.36
CA ALA A 74 -2.77 -3.29 -15.85
C ALA A 74 -1.69 -2.97 -14.80
N PHE A 75 -1.70 -1.76 -14.24
CA PHE A 75 -0.79 -1.37 -13.16
C PHE A 75 -0.93 -2.28 -11.93
N GLN A 76 -2.15 -2.64 -11.53
CA GLN A 76 -2.37 -3.55 -10.39
C GLN A 76 -1.79 -4.94 -10.60
N PHE A 77 -1.73 -5.40 -11.84
CA PHE A 77 -1.05 -6.64 -12.18
C PHE A 77 0.48 -6.47 -12.09
N PHE A 78 1.02 -5.41 -12.70
CA PHE A 78 2.46 -5.17 -12.76
C PHE A 78 3.11 -4.62 -11.48
N GLN A 79 2.32 -4.15 -10.51
CA GLN A 79 2.84 -3.80 -9.19
C GLN A 79 3.18 -5.02 -8.33
N SER A 80 2.72 -6.21 -8.73
CA SER A 80 2.97 -7.46 -7.99
C SER A 80 4.41 -7.95 -8.16
N THR A 81 4.86 -8.80 -7.23
CA THR A 81 6.19 -9.40 -7.34
C THR A 81 6.23 -10.38 -8.52
N GLU A 82 7.24 -10.22 -9.38
CA GLU A 82 7.46 -11.06 -10.55
C GLU A 82 7.47 -12.56 -10.19
N ILE A 83 6.72 -13.34 -10.96
CA ILE A 83 6.77 -14.80 -10.94
C ILE A 83 7.89 -15.22 -11.90
N THR A 84 9.15 -14.93 -11.56
CA THR A 84 10.31 -15.36 -12.36
C THR A 84 11.20 -16.29 -11.54
N LEU A 85 11.58 -17.43 -12.13
CA LEU A 85 12.47 -18.43 -11.51
C LEU A 85 13.92 -17.93 -11.45
N THR A 86 14.31 -17.09 -12.40
CA THR A 86 15.67 -16.57 -12.56
C THR A 86 15.57 -15.10 -12.94
N ARG A 87 16.23 -14.23 -12.15
CA ARG A 87 16.33 -12.80 -12.46
C ARG A 87 17.60 -12.55 -13.28
N PRO A 88 17.55 -11.74 -14.35
CA PRO A 88 18.75 -11.34 -15.07
C PRO A 88 19.67 -10.54 -14.15
N ALA A 89 20.98 -10.57 -14.44
CA ALA A 89 21.98 -9.83 -13.65
C ALA A 89 21.72 -8.30 -13.67
N ASP A 90 21.12 -7.79 -14.74
CA ASP A 90 20.76 -6.38 -14.94
C ASP A 90 19.24 -6.17 -14.90
N PHE A 91 18.58 -6.73 -13.90
CA PHE A 91 17.13 -6.55 -13.72
C PHE A 91 16.80 -5.08 -13.41
N PHE A 92 15.62 -4.64 -13.84
CA PHE A 92 15.19 -3.26 -13.68
C PHE A 92 15.04 -2.86 -12.19
N GLN A 93 15.63 -1.73 -11.81
CA GLN A 93 15.60 -1.22 -10.44
C GLN A 93 15.23 0.26 -10.38
N LEU A 94 14.40 0.60 -9.39
CA LEU A 94 14.03 1.97 -9.04
C LEU A 94 15.09 2.61 -8.12
N LYS A 95 16.27 2.86 -8.68
CA LYS A 95 17.45 3.34 -7.93
C LYS A 95 17.69 4.85 -7.99
N GLU A 96 16.94 5.58 -8.82
CA GLU A 96 17.20 7.01 -9.07
C GLU A 96 16.23 7.92 -8.31
N ALA A 97 16.75 8.99 -7.68
CA ALA A 97 15.94 9.94 -6.92
C ALA A 97 14.86 10.63 -7.78
N LYS A 98 15.11 10.76 -9.08
CA LYS A 98 14.20 11.40 -10.05
C LYS A 98 12.82 10.74 -10.14
N TYR A 99 12.68 9.47 -9.75
CA TYR A 99 11.37 8.80 -9.68
C TYR A 99 10.42 9.41 -8.64
N PHE A 100 10.95 10.18 -7.68
CA PHE A 100 10.18 10.94 -6.67
C PHE A 100 9.97 12.42 -7.06
N GLY A 101 10.33 12.82 -8.28
CA GLY A 101 10.08 14.15 -8.83
C GLY A 101 8.59 14.49 -8.90
N THR A 102 8.28 15.71 -9.34
CA THR A 102 6.90 16.12 -9.70
C THR A 102 6.35 15.19 -10.79
N ALA A 103 5.02 15.12 -10.92
CA ALA A 103 4.39 14.35 -12.00
C ALA A 103 4.94 14.73 -13.39
N LYS A 104 5.19 16.03 -13.63
CA LYS A 104 5.77 16.53 -14.90
C LYS A 104 7.19 16.02 -15.12
N GLU A 105 8.05 16.12 -14.11
CA GLU A 105 9.42 15.60 -14.19
C GLU A 105 9.43 14.08 -14.40
N PHE A 106 8.60 13.35 -13.66
CA PHE A 106 8.46 11.89 -13.76
C PHE A 106 8.05 11.45 -15.17
N VAL A 107 7.04 12.11 -15.77
CA VAL A 107 6.60 11.83 -17.15
C VAL A 107 7.69 12.13 -18.17
N GLY A 108 8.55 13.13 -17.92
CA GLY A 108 9.68 13.48 -18.78
C GLY A 108 10.89 12.54 -18.69
N LEU A 109 10.91 11.60 -17.73
CA LEU A 109 12.04 10.69 -17.57
C LEU A 109 12.14 9.71 -18.74
N LYS A 110 13.34 9.61 -19.31
CA LYS A 110 13.66 8.49 -20.20
C LYS A 110 13.97 7.25 -19.36
N VAL A 111 13.05 6.29 -19.34
CA VAL A 111 13.19 5.02 -18.64
C VAL A 111 13.37 3.91 -19.67
N THR A 112 14.46 3.16 -19.55
CA THR A 112 14.79 2.05 -20.45
C THR A 112 15.15 0.82 -19.65
N SER A 113 14.76 -0.36 -20.13
CA SER A 113 15.12 -1.66 -19.58
C SER A 113 15.44 -2.60 -20.73
N SER A 114 16.50 -3.39 -20.60
CA SER A 114 16.76 -4.55 -21.48
C SER A 114 15.90 -5.76 -21.10
N ASP A 115 15.39 -5.78 -19.87
CA ASP A 115 14.46 -6.78 -19.36
C ASP A 115 13.03 -6.38 -19.72
N SER A 116 12.51 -6.93 -20.81
CA SER A 116 11.13 -6.71 -21.27
C SER A 116 10.09 -7.41 -20.40
N LEU A 117 10.49 -8.41 -19.62
CA LEU A 117 9.61 -9.16 -18.72
C LEU A 117 9.49 -8.50 -17.34
N SER A 118 10.26 -7.44 -17.06
CA SER A 118 10.19 -6.77 -15.77
C SER A 118 8.84 -6.09 -15.56
N PHE A 119 8.10 -6.56 -14.55
CA PHE A 119 6.82 -5.98 -14.18
C PHE A 119 6.98 -4.56 -13.64
N HIS A 120 8.05 -4.30 -12.87
CA HIS A 120 8.34 -2.95 -12.40
C HIS A 120 8.60 -1.97 -13.55
N TYR A 121 9.27 -2.40 -14.61
CA TYR A 121 9.45 -1.58 -15.80
C TYR A 121 8.11 -1.27 -16.47
N GLN A 122 7.27 -2.30 -16.71
CA GLN A 122 5.94 -2.11 -17.31
C GLN A 122 5.04 -1.19 -16.46
N ALA A 123 5.08 -1.33 -15.13
CA ALA A 123 4.35 -0.46 -14.21
C ALA A 123 4.77 1.01 -14.34
N ILE A 124 6.07 1.30 -14.44
CA ILE A 124 6.57 2.67 -14.64
C ILE A 124 6.12 3.25 -15.96
N VAL A 125 6.22 2.48 -17.06
CA VAL A 125 5.81 2.94 -18.39
C VAL A 125 4.32 3.28 -18.41
N ILE A 126 3.48 2.43 -17.80
CA ILE A 126 2.04 2.68 -17.66
C ILE A 126 1.78 3.94 -16.83
N LEU A 127 2.44 4.09 -15.67
CA LEU A 127 2.30 5.28 -14.83
C LEU A 127 2.72 6.55 -15.57
N GLN A 128 3.78 6.51 -16.39
CA GLN A 128 4.22 7.66 -17.19
C GLN A 128 3.17 8.05 -18.23
N ASP A 129 2.65 7.10 -19.01
CA ASP A 129 1.65 7.42 -20.02
C ASP A 129 0.32 7.89 -19.40
N TRP A 130 -0.06 7.28 -18.27
CA TRP A 130 -1.27 7.61 -17.55
C TRP A 130 -1.20 9.01 -16.92
N LEU A 131 -0.10 9.35 -16.25
CA LEU A 131 0.12 10.70 -15.74
C LEU A 131 0.26 11.72 -16.87
N LYS A 132 0.87 11.36 -18.00
CA LYS A 132 0.96 12.24 -19.17
C LYS A 132 -0.42 12.63 -19.68
N PHE A 133 -1.37 11.70 -19.72
CA PHE A 133 -2.78 12.01 -20.01
C PHE A 133 -3.36 12.97 -18.95
N ARG A 134 -3.24 12.63 -17.67
CA ARG A 134 -3.85 13.41 -16.58
C ARG A 134 -3.30 14.81 -16.39
N LEU A 135 -2.03 15.03 -16.73
CA LEU A 135 -1.45 16.36 -16.70
C LEU A 135 -2.04 17.30 -17.76
N ASN A 136 -2.71 16.75 -18.78
CA ASN A 136 -3.31 17.51 -19.89
C ASN A 136 -4.84 17.62 -19.79
N ASP A 137 -5.46 17.08 -18.74
CA ASP A 137 -6.90 17.20 -18.52
C ASP A 137 -7.23 18.03 -17.26
N ASN A 138 -8.51 18.39 -17.11
CA ASN A 138 -8.98 19.19 -15.98
C ASN A 138 -9.51 18.33 -14.82
N LYS A 139 -8.99 17.10 -14.64
CA LYS A 139 -9.44 16.16 -13.60
C LYS A 139 -8.46 16.10 -12.44
N GLN A 140 -8.37 17.20 -11.68
CA GLN A 140 -7.41 17.37 -10.58
C GLN A 140 -7.43 16.22 -9.57
N LEU A 141 -8.61 15.81 -9.12
CA LEU A 141 -8.74 14.72 -8.14
C LEU A 141 -8.14 13.41 -8.65
N ALA A 142 -8.41 13.06 -9.92
CA ALA A 142 -7.83 11.87 -10.54
C ALA A 142 -6.31 11.99 -10.75
N LEU A 143 -5.82 13.18 -11.07
CA LEU A 143 -4.38 13.45 -11.20
C LEU A 143 -3.65 13.26 -9.87
N VAL A 144 -4.17 13.83 -8.77
CA VAL A 144 -3.54 13.74 -7.45
C VAL A 144 -3.57 12.31 -6.92
N ASP A 145 -4.70 11.61 -7.04
CA ASP A 145 -4.80 10.20 -6.65
C ASP A 145 -3.79 9.34 -7.43
N LEU A 146 -3.69 9.52 -8.75
CA LEU A 146 -2.72 8.80 -9.58
C LEU A 146 -1.27 9.12 -9.20
N ASP A 147 -0.98 10.37 -8.85
CA ASP A 147 0.37 10.76 -8.42
C ASP A 147 0.73 10.15 -7.05
N LEU A 148 -0.24 10.04 -6.14
CA LEU A 148 -0.07 9.31 -4.87
C LEU A 148 0.16 7.81 -5.11
N VAL A 149 -0.57 7.19 -6.03
CA VAL A 149 -0.35 5.79 -6.46
C VAL A 149 1.08 5.61 -6.97
N ARG A 150 1.54 6.50 -7.87
CA ARG A 150 2.94 6.48 -8.35
C ARG A 150 3.92 6.57 -7.18
N LEU A 151 3.76 7.57 -6.31
CA LEU A 151 4.72 7.80 -5.22
C LEU A 151 4.80 6.62 -4.26
N GLN A 152 3.67 5.98 -3.93
CA GLN A 152 3.64 4.76 -3.11
C GLN A 152 4.35 3.59 -3.79
N PHE A 153 4.09 3.39 -5.08
CA PHE A 153 4.73 2.34 -5.85
C PHE A 153 6.24 2.50 -5.90
N VAL A 154 6.71 3.72 -6.19
CA VAL A 154 8.14 4.04 -6.21
C VAL A 154 8.75 3.86 -4.83
N TYR A 155 8.11 4.37 -3.77
CA TYR A 155 8.63 4.22 -2.40
C TYR A 155 8.77 2.76 -1.96
N SER A 156 7.75 1.94 -2.24
CA SER A 156 7.72 0.53 -1.85
C SER A 156 8.78 -0.29 -2.57
N ASN A 157 9.06 0.03 -3.84
CA ASN A 157 9.94 -0.75 -4.70
C ASN A 157 11.32 -0.11 -4.95
N SER A 158 11.57 1.08 -4.40
CA SER A 158 12.87 1.75 -4.55
C SER A 158 13.96 1.10 -3.71
N VAL A 159 15.14 1.01 -4.30
CA VAL A 159 16.41 0.61 -3.68
C VAL A 159 17.31 1.81 -3.35
N HIS A 160 16.82 3.03 -3.55
CA HIS A 160 17.57 4.25 -3.24
C HIS A 160 17.77 4.37 -1.71
N PRO A 161 18.99 4.65 -1.21
CA PRO A 161 19.26 4.73 0.22
C PRO A 161 18.38 5.78 0.93
N ASP A 162 18.19 6.94 0.30
CA ASP A 162 17.39 8.05 0.85
C ASP A 162 15.87 8.00 0.50
N LYS A 163 15.32 6.84 0.12
CA LYS A 163 13.93 6.75 -0.36
C LYS A 163 12.90 7.28 0.64
N ASP A 164 13.13 7.12 1.94
CA ASP A 164 12.30 7.65 3.01
C ASP A 164 12.21 9.19 2.96
N GLN A 165 13.36 9.85 2.80
CA GLN A 165 13.42 11.31 2.72
C GLN A 165 12.84 11.82 1.40
N LEU A 166 13.13 11.13 0.28
CA LEU A 166 12.63 11.51 -1.04
C LEU A 166 11.11 11.38 -1.14
N TYR A 167 10.54 10.30 -0.60
CA TYR A 167 9.10 10.09 -0.56
C TYR A 167 8.40 11.16 0.28
N LEU A 168 8.88 11.42 1.50
CA LEU A 168 8.29 12.43 2.37
C LEU A 168 8.33 13.83 1.72
N LYS A 169 9.48 14.22 1.14
CA LYS A 169 9.60 15.50 0.42
C LYS A 169 8.65 15.60 -0.77
N ALA A 170 8.45 14.49 -1.50
CA ALA A 170 7.53 14.46 -2.62
C ALA A 170 6.07 14.66 -2.16
N LEU A 171 5.66 14.00 -1.07
CA LEU A 171 4.33 14.19 -0.47
C LEU A 171 4.15 15.60 0.07
N GLU A 172 5.13 16.14 0.79
CA GLU A 172 5.09 17.51 1.34
C GLU A 172 4.95 18.53 0.20
N ARG A 173 5.73 18.39 -0.88
CA ARG A 173 5.59 19.23 -2.08
C ARG A 173 4.17 19.14 -2.66
N LEU A 174 3.66 17.92 -2.88
CA LEU A 174 2.32 17.71 -3.43
C LEU A 174 1.23 18.31 -2.52
N GLN A 175 1.42 18.22 -1.19
CA GLN A 175 0.53 18.83 -0.20
C GLN A 175 0.53 20.36 -0.32
N GLN A 176 1.71 20.99 -0.47
CA GLN A 176 1.83 22.44 -0.64
C GLN A 176 1.14 22.93 -1.92
N GLU A 177 1.27 22.19 -3.02
CA GLU A 177 0.62 22.50 -4.31
C GLU A 177 -0.92 22.42 -4.26
N ASN A 178 -1.47 21.71 -3.26
CA ASN A 178 -2.90 21.48 -3.10
C ASN A 178 -3.48 22.10 -1.81
N LEU A 179 -2.79 23.07 -1.20
CA LEU A 179 -3.20 23.69 0.08
C LEU A 179 -4.65 24.14 0.16
N ASN A 180 -5.24 24.61 -0.94
CA ASN A 180 -6.59 25.17 -0.98
C ASN A 180 -7.61 24.24 -1.66
N LYS A 181 -7.29 22.95 -1.80
CA LYS A 181 -8.14 21.95 -2.44
C LYS A 181 -8.39 20.76 -1.50
N GLU A 182 -9.50 20.04 -1.69
CA GLU A 182 -9.88 18.94 -0.81
C GLU A 182 -8.85 17.80 -0.79
N GLU A 183 -8.12 17.61 -1.90
CA GLU A 183 -7.06 16.62 -2.05
C GLU A 183 -5.92 16.81 -1.02
N TYR A 184 -5.77 18.00 -0.45
CA TYR A 184 -4.87 18.25 0.69
C TYR A 184 -5.03 17.21 1.79
N SER A 185 -6.28 16.84 2.10
CA SER A 185 -6.59 15.92 3.18
C SER A 185 -6.08 14.50 2.94
N GLU A 186 -6.14 14.02 1.69
CA GLU A 186 -5.69 12.68 1.32
C GLU A 186 -4.17 12.62 1.26
N ILE A 187 -3.52 13.65 0.72
CA ILE A 187 -2.05 13.76 0.77
C ILE A 187 -1.58 13.81 2.24
N SER A 188 -2.29 14.55 3.09
CA SER A 188 -2.00 14.63 4.53
C SER A 188 -2.13 13.27 5.22
N TYR A 189 -3.14 12.47 4.85
CA TYR A 189 -3.27 11.09 5.33
C TYR A 189 -2.02 10.27 5.01
N TYR A 190 -1.48 10.34 3.78
CA TYR A 190 -0.28 9.58 3.42
C TYR A 190 0.98 10.05 4.17
N ILE A 191 1.10 11.35 4.44
CA ILE A 191 2.17 11.88 5.30
C ILE A 191 2.01 11.35 6.74
N ALA A 192 0.80 11.38 7.29
CA ALA A 192 0.52 10.85 8.62
C ALA A 192 0.79 9.34 8.71
N GLN A 193 0.40 8.59 7.68
CA GLN A 193 0.63 7.15 7.58
C GLN A 193 2.13 6.82 7.54
N TYR A 194 2.94 7.62 6.84
CA TYR A 194 4.40 7.50 6.85
C TYR A 194 4.97 7.66 8.27
N TYR A 195 4.58 8.71 9.01
CA TYR A 195 5.03 8.88 10.40
C TYR A 195 4.53 7.74 11.30
N ASN A 196 3.27 7.34 11.19
CA ASN A 196 2.73 6.24 11.98
C ASN A 196 3.47 4.91 11.74
N ALA A 197 3.82 4.60 10.48
CA ALA A 197 4.62 3.42 10.14
C ALA A 197 6.05 3.52 10.69
N ARG A 198 6.67 4.70 10.60
CA ARG A 198 8.03 4.96 11.09
C ARG A 198 8.13 4.86 12.62
N ALA A 199 7.06 5.20 13.34
CA ALA A 199 7.02 5.16 14.80
C ALA A 199 7.33 3.78 15.42
N VAL A 200 7.14 2.69 14.67
CA VAL A 200 7.48 1.33 15.11
C VAL A 200 8.99 1.15 15.34
N LYS A 201 9.82 1.99 14.72
CA LYS A 201 11.29 1.97 14.89
C LYS A 201 11.75 2.50 16.25
N TYR A 202 10.89 3.16 17.03
CA TYR A 202 11.24 3.67 18.35
C TYR A 202 11.47 2.52 19.35
N ASN A 203 12.63 2.51 19.98
CA ASN A 203 12.95 1.67 21.13
C ASN A 203 13.50 2.56 22.25
N PHE A 204 12.86 2.54 23.42
CA PHE A 204 13.29 3.35 24.56
C PHE A 204 14.68 2.99 25.09
N GLU A 205 15.17 1.78 24.81
CA GLU A 205 16.50 1.32 25.21
C GLU A 205 17.61 1.76 24.25
N ASN A 206 17.25 2.31 23.07
CA ASN A 206 18.21 2.72 22.06
C ASN A 206 18.02 4.21 21.69
N GLU A 207 18.93 5.05 22.19
CA GLU A 207 18.92 6.49 21.97
C GLU A 207 18.94 6.89 20.49
N LEU A 208 19.55 6.09 19.60
CA LEU A 208 19.59 6.36 18.15
C LEU A 208 18.18 6.37 17.51
N THR A 209 17.20 5.79 18.20
CA THR A 209 15.81 5.71 17.75
C THR A 209 14.92 6.81 18.31
N TYR A 210 15.44 7.70 19.18
CA TYR A 210 14.64 8.73 19.86
C TYR A 210 14.01 9.74 18.90
N GLN A 211 14.59 9.91 17.70
CA GLN A 211 13.99 10.68 16.61
C GLN A 211 12.58 10.20 16.20
N PHE A 212 12.22 8.94 16.47
CA PHE A 212 10.91 8.36 16.13
C PHE A 212 9.89 8.43 17.29
N LYS A 213 10.32 8.87 18.48
CA LYS A 213 9.52 8.86 19.72
C LYS A 213 8.17 9.56 19.58
N TYR A 214 8.13 10.65 18.83
CA TYR A 214 6.94 11.49 18.67
C TYR A 214 6.20 11.28 17.34
N ASP A 215 6.59 10.28 16.55
CA ASP A 215 6.02 10.09 15.22
C ASP A 215 4.52 9.78 15.23
N LYS A 216 4.02 9.01 16.22
CA LYS A 216 2.57 8.81 16.39
C LYS A 216 1.84 10.10 16.72
N LYS A 217 2.45 10.96 17.55
CA LYS A 217 1.88 12.28 17.89
C LYS A 217 1.82 13.16 16.65
N LYS A 218 2.90 13.20 15.87
CA LYS A 218 2.97 13.94 14.60
C LYS A 218 1.92 13.45 13.60
N ALA A 219 1.74 12.13 13.48
CA ALA A 219 0.69 11.55 12.62
C ALA A 219 -0.71 12.02 13.05
N LEU A 220 -1.00 12.05 14.36
CA LEU A 220 -2.27 12.58 14.89
C LEU A 220 -2.46 14.06 14.56
N GLU A 221 -1.46 14.90 14.82
CA GLU A 221 -1.51 16.34 14.54
C GLU A 221 -1.80 16.64 13.05
N ILE A 222 -1.17 15.88 12.15
CA ILE A 222 -1.41 15.99 10.71
C ILE A 222 -2.85 15.58 10.35
N CYS A 223 -3.32 14.45 10.89
CA CYS A 223 -4.70 14.00 10.66
C CYS A 223 -5.72 15.01 11.18
N GLU A 224 -5.50 15.56 12.38
CA GLU A 224 -6.38 16.57 12.98
C GLU A 224 -6.46 17.83 12.13
N THR A 225 -5.30 18.36 11.70
CA THR A 225 -5.23 19.53 10.81
C THR A 225 -5.99 19.28 9.50
N ALA A 226 -5.84 18.09 8.90
CA ALA A 226 -6.52 17.74 7.67
C ALA A 226 -8.04 17.63 7.84
N ILE A 227 -8.51 17.04 8.95
CA ILE A 227 -9.93 16.90 9.29
C ILE A 227 -10.56 18.28 9.53
N GLU A 228 -9.89 19.15 10.28
CA GLU A 228 -10.39 20.51 10.55
C GLU A 228 -10.52 21.33 9.27
N LYS A 229 -9.54 21.23 8.37
CA LYS A 229 -9.50 22.02 7.14
C LYS A 229 -10.50 21.53 6.08
N TYR A 230 -10.68 20.22 5.94
CA TYR A 230 -11.55 19.63 4.91
C TYR A 230 -12.43 18.49 5.47
N PRO A 231 -13.36 18.78 6.40
CA PRO A 231 -14.05 17.76 7.21
C PRO A 231 -14.90 16.75 6.42
N LYS A 232 -15.34 17.11 5.20
CA LYS A 232 -16.19 16.26 4.35
C LYS A 232 -15.43 15.50 3.27
N SER A 233 -14.13 15.77 3.13
CA SER A 233 -13.29 15.12 2.11
C SER A 233 -13.08 13.64 2.40
N PHE A 234 -12.76 12.88 1.35
CA PHE A 234 -12.37 11.47 1.50
C PHE A 234 -11.12 11.31 2.38
N GLY A 235 -10.11 12.16 2.21
CA GLY A 235 -8.91 12.14 3.03
C GLY A 235 -9.16 12.42 4.52
N ALA A 236 -10.17 13.23 4.87
CA ALA A 236 -10.58 13.39 6.27
C ALA A 236 -11.17 12.10 6.85
N GLN A 237 -11.91 11.30 6.07
CA GLN A 237 -12.40 9.99 6.52
C GLN A 237 -11.24 9.01 6.74
N MET A 238 -10.24 9.02 5.86
CA MET A 238 -9.02 8.23 6.03
C MET A 238 -8.24 8.68 7.29
N CYS A 239 -8.10 9.99 7.51
CA CYS A 239 -7.48 10.55 8.71
C CYS A 239 -8.22 10.16 9.99
N ASN A 240 -9.56 10.19 9.99
CA ASN A 240 -10.36 9.73 11.12
C ASN A 240 -10.11 8.25 11.43
N SER A 241 -10.03 7.42 10.39
CA SER A 241 -9.73 5.98 10.54
C SER A 241 -8.34 5.74 11.12
N LEU A 242 -7.32 6.46 10.65
CA LEU A 242 -5.96 6.38 11.18
C LEU A 242 -5.89 6.88 12.63
N LYS A 243 -6.51 8.02 12.93
CA LYS A 243 -6.61 8.57 14.29
C LYS A 243 -7.24 7.55 15.24
N ALA A 244 -8.37 6.95 14.87
CA ALA A 244 -9.02 5.90 15.66
C ALA A 244 -8.10 4.68 15.88
N SER A 245 -7.37 4.25 14.85
CA SER A 245 -6.39 3.15 14.96
C SER A 245 -5.24 3.49 15.91
N ILE A 246 -4.68 4.70 15.85
CA ILE A 246 -3.59 5.14 16.73
C ILE A 246 -4.06 5.19 18.19
N LEU A 247 -5.26 5.73 18.43
CA LEU A 247 -5.85 5.93 19.76
C LEU A 247 -6.52 4.68 20.34
N SER A 248 -6.76 3.64 19.53
CA SER A 248 -7.37 2.40 20.00
C SER A 248 -6.60 1.80 21.18
N ALA A 249 -7.33 1.45 22.23
CA ALA A 249 -6.81 0.76 23.39
C ALA A 249 -6.57 -0.72 23.05
N SER A 250 -5.45 -1.28 23.52
CA SER A 250 -5.19 -2.71 23.40
C SER A 250 -4.53 -3.23 24.66
N LEU A 251 -4.93 -4.42 25.10
CA LEU A 251 -4.36 -5.14 26.23
C LEU A 251 -4.19 -6.60 25.84
N ASN A 252 -2.98 -7.12 25.99
CA ASN A 252 -2.66 -8.52 25.74
C ASN A 252 -1.82 -9.08 26.88
N PHE A 253 -2.15 -10.30 27.29
CA PHE A 253 -1.45 -11.04 28.32
C PHE A 253 -0.80 -12.27 27.67
N THR A 254 0.50 -12.45 27.88
CA THR A 254 1.23 -13.62 27.40
C THR A 254 1.83 -14.36 28.59
N VAL A 255 1.51 -15.64 28.69
CA VAL A 255 2.10 -16.59 29.66
C VAL A 255 2.77 -17.73 28.90
N GLU A 256 3.70 -18.42 29.56
CA GLU A 256 4.28 -19.65 29.03
C GLU A 256 3.22 -20.77 28.94
N ASN A 257 3.27 -21.57 27.88
CA ASN A 257 2.32 -22.66 27.65
C ASN A 257 2.48 -23.84 28.62
N GLN A 258 3.64 -23.97 29.26
CA GLN A 258 3.95 -25.05 30.19
C GLN A 258 4.39 -24.46 31.52
N LEU A 259 3.50 -24.51 32.52
CA LEU A 259 3.75 -23.99 33.85
C LEU A 259 3.94 -25.16 34.83
N ALA A 260 5.07 -25.18 35.53
CA ALA A 260 5.29 -26.16 36.59
C ALA A 260 4.39 -25.85 37.80
N PRO A 261 3.74 -26.87 38.40
CA PRO A 261 2.93 -26.67 39.60
C PRO A 261 3.73 -26.04 40.74
N ASN A 262 3.10 -25.13 41.48
CA ASN A 262 3.67 -24.45 42.65
C ASN A 262 4.96 -23.65 42.39
N GLN A 263 5.22 -23.26 41.14
CA GLN A 263 6.35 -22.40 40.79
C GLN A 263 5.88 -21.00 40.40
N ARG A 264 6.75 -20.01 40.63
CA ARG A 264 6.54 -18.65 40.10
C ARG A 264 6.77 -18.68 38.60
N PHE A 265 5.93 -17.97 37.85
CA PHE A 265 6.05 -17.83 36.41
C PHE A 265 5.87 -16.37 35.99
N PRO A 266 6.55 -15.92 34.91
CA PRO A 266 6.38 -14.57 34.39
C PRO A 266 5.05 -14.41 33.63
N LEU A 267 4.45 -13.24 33.73
CA LEU A 267 3.32 -12.78 32.92
C LEU A 267 3.76 -11.54 32.15
N LEU A 268 3.81 -11.61 30.82
CA LEU A 268 4.08 -10.45 29.98
C LEU A 268 2.78 -9.71 29.69
N VAL A 269 2.73 -8.43 30.06
CA VAL A 269 1.59 -7.55 29.78
C VAL A 269 1.98 -6.56 28.69
N ASN A 270 1.32 -6.64 27.54
CA ASN A 270 1.47 -5.68 26.45
C ASN A 270 0.23 -4.79 26.42
N TYR A 271 0.41 -3.48 26.44
CA TYR A 271 -0.70 -2.55 26.44
C TYR A 271 -0.42 -1.29 25.61
N ARG A 272 -1.50 -0.64 25.17
CA ARG A 272 -1.47 0.64 24.46
C ARG A 272 -2.70 1.45 24.82
N ASN A 273 -2.51 2.75 25.10
CA ASN A 273 -3.57 3.70 25.45
C ASN A 273 -4.45 3.24 26.64
N ILE A 274 -3.83 2.58 27.63
CA ILE A 274 -4.48 2.11 28.87
C ILE A 274 -3.70 2.64 30.06
N SER A 275 -4.39 3.25 31.01
CA SER A 275 -3.78 3.86 32.21
C SER A 275 -3.81 2.97 33.44
N LYS A 276 -4.74 2.00 33.51
CA LYS A 276 -4.89 1.07 34.65
C LYS A 276 -5.35 -0.31 34.14
N VAL A 277 -4.79 -1.36 34.72
CA VAL A 277 -5.16 -2.77 34.45
C VAL A 277 -5.53 -3.43 35.78
N TYR A 278 -6.73 -4.01 35.85
CA TYR A 278 -7.16 -4.83 36.98
C TYR A 278 -7.01 -6.30 36.60
N THR A 279 -6.42 -7.10 37.49
CA THR A 279 -6.20 -8.54 37.25
C THR A 279 -6.83 -9.38 38.35
N MET A 280 -7.39 -10.52 37.99
CA MET A 280 -7.92 -11.52 38.91
C MET A 280 -7.40 -12.89 38.49
N ILE A 281 -6.92 -13.67 39.46
CA ILE A 281 -6.46 -15.04 39.24
C ILE A 281 -7.46 -15.97 39.91
N GLY A 282 -8.08 -16.85 39.11
CA GLY A 282 -9.08 -17.80 39.57
C GLY A 282 -8.59 -19.25 39.46
N LYS A 283 -9.00 -20.10 40.38
CA LYS A 283 -8.80 -21.56 40.29
C LYS A 283 -9.92 -22.16 39.43
N LEU A 284 -9.56 -22.84 38.35
CA LEU A 284 -10.52 -23.64 37.58
C LEU A 284 -10.81 -24.96 38.29
N ILE A 285 -12.09 -25.30 38.42
CA ILE A 285 -12.55 -26.60 38.93
C ILE A 285 -12.59 -27.57 37.74
N LEU A 286 -12.15 -28.82 37.94
CA LEU A 286 -11.96 -29.82 36.88
C LEU A 286 -13.20 -30.03 35.99
N ASN A 287 -14.41 -29.98 36.57
CA ASN A 287 -15.67 -30.11 35.83
C ASN A 287 -15.93 -28.97 34.83
N CYS A 288 -15.34 -27.78 35.04
CA CYS A 288 -15.44 -26.67 34.10
C CYS A 288 -14.48 -26.82 32.91
N LEU A 289 -13.36 -27.54 33.08
CA LEU A 289 -12.31 -27.67 32.07
C LEU A 289 -12.80 -28.36 30.79
N ILE A 290 -13.71 -29.33 30.93
CA ILE A 290 -14.38 -30.04 29.82
C ILE A 290 -15.24 -29.08 28.98
N ASN A 291 -15.80 -28.03 29.58
CA ASN A 291 -16.62 -27.03 28.88
C ASN A 291 -15.76 -25.89 28.30
N PHE A 292 -14.54 -25.66 28.79
CA PHE A 292 -13.67 -24.57 28.34
C PHE A 292 -12.91 -24.88 27.05
N THR A 293 -12.66 -26.16 26.72
CA THR A 293 -11.95 -26.56 25.50
C THR A 293 -12.63 -26.13 24.19
N THR A 294 -13.89 -25.69 24.25
CA THR A 294 -14.62 -25.14 23.10
C THR A 294 -14.52 -23.62 22.96
N ASN A 295 -13.94 -22.88 23.92
CA ASN A 295 -13.98 -21.41 23.97
C ASN A 295 -12.74 -20.77 24.66
N ILE A 296 -11.54 -21.28 24.39
CA ILE A 296 -10.31 -20.90 25.14
C ILE A 296 -9.84 -19.45 24.92
N MET A 297 -10.32 -18.72 23.90
CA MET A 297 -9.96 -17.30 23.71
C MET A 297 -11.16 -16.38 23.93
N GLY A 298 -11.71 -16.42 25.14
CA GLY A 298 -12.85 -15.62 25.57
C GLY A 298 -12.57 -14.12 25.63
N ILE A 299 -12.79 -13.43 24.50
CA ILE A 299 -12.99 -11.98 24.38
C ILE A 299 -14.30 -11.51 25.08
N ASN A 300 -15.11 -12.42 25.62
CA ASN A 300 -16.46 -12.14 26.11
C ASN A 300 -16.58 -11.68 27.57
N PHE A 301 -15.53 -11.13 28.19
CA PHE A 301 -15.63 -10.50 29.52
C PHE A 301 -15.76 -8.97 29.50
N MET A 302 -16.01 -8.37 28.32
CA MET A 302 -16.13 -6.92 28.15
C MET A 302 -17.56 -6.35 28.32
N ASN A 303 -18.51 -7.07 28.92
CA ASN A 303 -19.78 -6.47 29.34
C ASN A 303 -20.41 -7.26 30.49
N ARG A 304 -20.17 -6.79 31.72
CA ARG A 304 -21.11 -6.78 32.84
C ARG A 304 -20.62 -5.82 33.91
#